data_AF-A0A6B3GDM4-F1
#
_entry.id   AF-A0A6B3GDM4-F1
#
_cell.length_a   1.000
_cell.length_b   1.000
_cell.length_c   1.000
_cell.angle_alpha   90.00
_cell.angle_beta   90.00
_cell.angle_gamma   90.00
#
_symmetry.space_group_name_H-M   'P 1'
#
loop_
_entity.id
_entity.type
_entity.pdbx_description
1 polymer ?
#
loop_
_entity_poly.entity_id
_entity_poly.type
_entity_poly.pdbx_seq_one_letter_code
_entity_poly.pdbx_strand_id
1 'polypeptide(L)'
;MTDVLLIALFAFLGAAAAGLIGAGVLRLLRHRSLIVSLSVVAGVAVAAMLAGTLTVAWAMFLSPHDLYVVTTVVAMAALISLATAVLLGRWVADRSRELTLATRSFGDGGTFAAPAGQPTAELAALARELAATSAKLDSSRERERALETSRRELVAWISHDLRTPLAGLRAMAEALEDGMAADSGRYLRQIRVEVERMNS
;
A
#
# COMPACT_ATOMS: atom_id res chain seq x y z
N MET A 1 38.05 -10.85 44.82
CA MET A 1 38.05 -10.68 43.34
C MET A 1 37.08 -11.66 42.67
N THR A 2 36.94 -12.88 43.18
CA THR A 2 35.95 -13.89 42.75
C THR A 2 34.50 -13.42 42.86
N ASP A 3 34.15 -12.63 43.87
CA ASP A 3 32.76 -12.15 44.04
C ASP A 3 32.34 -11.15 42.96
N VAL A 4 33.22 -10.21 42.59
CA VAL A 4 32.96 -9.24 41.51
C VAL A 4 32.83 -9.94 40.15
N LEU A 5 33.65 -10.99 39.90
CA LEU A 5 33.56 -11.81 38.70
C LEU A 5 32.26 -12.61 38.62
N LEU A 6 31.78 -13.15 39.74
CA LEU A 6 30.50 -13.87 39.81
C LEU A 6 29.30 -12.94 39.60
N ILE A 7 29.33 -11.74 40.17
CA ILE A 7 28.29 -10.72 39.99
C ILE A 7 28.21 -10.27 38.53
N ALA A 8 29.38 -10.00 37.92
CA ALA A 8 29.46 -9.66 36.51
C ALA A 8 28.93 -10.80 35.62
N LEU A 9 29.23 -12.06 35.97
CA LEU A 9 28.78 -13.23 35.22
C LEU A 9 27.24 -13.41 35.29
N PHE A 10 26.63 -13.27 36.48
CA PHE A 10 25.18 -13.39 36.62
C PHE A 10 24.43 -12.23 35.95
N ALA A 11 24.93 -10.99 36.07
CA ALA A 11 24.36 -9.85 35.37
C ALA A 11 24.45 -10.01 33.84
N PHE A 12 25.58 -10.51 33.34
CA PHE A 12 25.78 -10.81 31.93
C PHE A 12 24.86 -11.92 31.42
N LEU A 13 24.72 -13.02 32.17
CA LEU A 13 23.82 -14.12 31.83
C LEU A 13 22.35 -13.68 31.81
N GLY A 14 21.91 -12.86 32.77
CA GLY A 14 20.56 -12.31 32.81
C GLY A 14 20.26 -11.40 31.63
N ALA A 15 21.19 -10.49 31.30
CA ALA A 15 21.07 -9.61 30.14
C ALA A 15 21.10 -10.37 28.81
N ALA A 16 21.95 -11.39 28.69
CA ALA A 16 22.04 -12.25 27.52
C ALA A 16 20.77 -13.08 27.32
N ALA A 17 20.21 -13.66 28.39
CA ALA A 17 18.96 -14.42 28.34
C ALA A 17 17.77 -13.53 27.96
N ALA A 18 17.64 -12.35 28.57
CA ALA A 18 16.60 -11.38 28.23
C ALA A 18 16.74 -10.91 26.77
N GLY A 19 17.96 -10.63 26.32
CA GLY A 19 18.26 -10.26 24.93
C GLY A 19 17.94 -11.37 23.92
N LEU A 20 18.24 -12.63 24.25
CA LEU A 20 17.92 -13.79 23.40
C LEU A 20 16.42 -14.08 23.34
N ILE A 21 15.71 -13.95 24.46
CA ILE A 21 14.24 -14.07 24.49
C ILE A 21 13.63 -12.95 23.66
N GLY A 22 14.12 -11.71 23.82
CA GLY A 22 13.68 -10.58 23.01
C GLY A 22 13.94 -10.76 21.51
N ALA A 23 15.13 -11.24 21.14
CA ALA A 23 15.48 -11.54 19.76
C ALA A 23 14.62 -12.69 19.17
N GLY A 24 14.30 -13.71 19.98
CA GLY A 24 13.41 -14.81 19.60
C GLY A 24 11.97 -14.35 19.38
N VAL A 25 11.44 -13.51 20.28
CA VAL A 25 10.11 -12.92 20.18
C VAL A 25 10.04 -11.97 18.97
N LEU A 26 11.08 -11.18 18.71
CA LEU A 26 11.19 -10.37 17.48
C LEU A 26 11.20 -11.22 16.20
N ARG A 27 11.92 -12.34 16.20
CA ARG A 27 11.96 -13.25 15.05
C ARG A 27 10.60 -13.90 14.78
N LEU A 28 9.85 -14.26 15.83
CA LEU A 28 8.49 -14.80 15.68
C LEU A 28 7.48 -13.75 15.20
N LEU A 29 7.68 -12.48 15.56
CA LEU A 29 6.78 -11.38 15.23
C LEU A 29 7.16 -10.63 13.93
N ARG A 30 8.19 -11.08 13.22
CA ARG A 30 8.74 -10.48 11.99
C ARG A 30 7.69 -10.21 10.89
N HIS A 31 6.57 -10.92 10.91
CA HIS A 31 5.53 -10.83 9.88
C HIS A 31 4.22 -10.14 10.34
N ARG A 32 4.12 -9.63 11.58
CA ARG A 32 2.83 -9.21 12.17
C ARG A 32 2.64 -7.72 12.44
N SER A 33 3.69 -6.90 12.59
CA SER A 33 3.67 -5.41 12.55
C SER A 33 4.96 -4.85 13.18
N LEU A 34 5.58 -3.84 12.54
CA LEU A 34 6.76 -3.11 13.05
C LEU A 34 6.57 -2.57 14.48
N ILE A 35 5.33 -2.27 14.86
CA ILE A 35 4.96 -1.68 16.15
C ILE A 35 5.11 -2.69 17.29
N VAL A 36 4.72 -3.95 17.04
CA VAL A 36 4.89 -5.02 18.05
C VAL A 36 6.38 -5.31 18.23
N SER A 37 7.16 -5.26 17.16
CA SER A 37 8.61 -5.41 17.21
C SER A 37 9.26 -4.34 18.11
N LEU A 38 8.92 -3.05 17.91
CA LEU A 38 9.48 -1.93 18.67
C LEU A 38 9.06 -1.96 20.15
N SER A 39 7.81 -2.33 20.43
CA SER A 39 7.30 -2.49 21.81
C SER A 39 8.00 -3.63 22.54
N VAL A 40 8.27 -4.75 21.85
CA VAL A 40 9.03 -5.87 22.40
C VAL A 40 10.48 -5.47 22.64
N VAL A 41 11.14 -4.74 21.73
CA VAL A 41 12.52 -4.26 21.96
C VAL A 41 12.60 -3.40 23.22
N ALA A 42 11.67 -2.45 23.38
CA ALA A 42 11.62 -1.59 24.57
C ALA A 42 11.36 -2.41 25.85
N GLY A 43 10.40 -3.34 25.82
CA GLY A 43 10.09 -4.22 26.95
C GLY A 43 11.27 -5.11 27.35
N VAL A 44 12.00 -5.63 26.37
CA VAL A 44 13.20 -6.46 26.59
C VAL A 44 14.32 -5.65 27.22
N ALA A 45 14.58 -4.44 26.73
CA ALA A 45 15.59 -3.55 27.30
C ALA A 45 15.28 -3.21 28.77
N VAL A 46 14.00 -2.94 29.08
CA VAL A 46 13.54 -2.71 30.45
C VAL A 46 13.77 -3.95 31.29
N ALA A 47 13.27 -5.12 30.88
CA ALA A 47 13.41 -6.37 31.64
C ALA A 47 14.88 -6.73 31.91
N ALA A 48 15.77 -6.54 30.91
CA ALA A 48 17.20 -6.74 31.07
C ALA A 48 17.81 -5.78 32.10
N MET A 49 17.42 -4.50 32.09
CA MET A 49 17.81 -3.54 33.13
C MET A 49 17.35 -3.98 34.51
N LEU A 50 16.06 -4.32 34.70
CA LEU A 50 15.53 -4.71 36.02
C LEU A 50 16.27 -5.93 36.57
N ALA A 51 16.47 -6.95 35.74
CA ALA A 51 17.15 -8.19 36.12
C ALA A 51 18.61 -7.93 36.51
N GLY A 52 19.32 -7.07 35.76
CA GLY A 52 20.67 -6.65 36.08
C GLY A 52 20.74 -5.88 37.39
N THR A 53 19.86 -4.89 37.59
CA THR A 53 19.83 -4.07 38.81
C THR A 53 19.49 -4.90 40.04
N LEU A 54 18.51 -5.81 39.98
CA LEU A 54 18.18 -6.70 41.10
C LEU A 54 19.33 -7.64 41.44
N THR A 55 19.98 -8.23 40.44
CA THR A 55 21.12 -9.14 40.65
C THR A 55 22.27 -8.43 41.35
N VAL A 56 22.60 -7.20 40.93
CA VAL A 56 23.66 -6.39 41.56
C VAL A 56 23.26 -5.98 42.98
N ALA A 57 22.00 -5.57 43.20
CA ALA A 57 21.51 -5.18 44.52
C ALA A 57 21.54 -6.35 45.52
N TRP A 58 21.14 -7.54 45.09
CA TRP A 58 21.15 -8.76 45.91
C TRP A 58 22.58 -9.14 46.31
N ALA A 59 23.54 -8.96 45.41
CA ALA A 59 24.92 -9.35 45.64
C ALA A 59 25.73 -8.34 46.47
N MET A 60 25.28 -7.08 46.57
CA MET A 60 26.01 -6.04 47.31
C MET A 60 25.79 -6.04 48.84
N PHE A 61 25.14 -7.06 49.41
CA PHE A 61 24.88 -7.19 50.86
C PHE A 61 24.24 -5.93 51.48
N LEU A 62 23.27 -5.35 50.76
CA LEU A 62 22.49 -4.22 51.25
C LEU A 62 21.54 -4.65 52.38
N SER A 63 21.33 -3.78 53.37
CA SER A 63 20.34 -3.97 54.43
C SER A 63 18.97 -4.35 53.84
N PRO A 64 18.16 -5.19 54.51
CA PRO A 64 16.81 -5.57 54.03
C PRO A 64 15.94 -4.37 53.63
N HIS A 65 16.18 -3.20 54.23
CA HIS A 65 15.50 -1.96 53.90
C HIS A 65 15.88 -1.42 52.51
N ASP A 66 17.17 -1.39 52.17
CA ASP A 66 17.64 -0.83 50.90
C ASP A 66 17.25 -1.73 49.71
N LEU A 67 17.19 -3.05 49.92
CA LEU A 67 16.68 -3.98 48.91
C LEU A 67 15.19 -3.73 48.60
N TYR A 68 14.39 -3.44 49.63
CA TYR A 68 12.97 -3.11 49.46
C TYR A 68 12.78 -1.80 48.69
N VAL A 69 13.60 -0.77 48.98
CA VAL A 69 13.57 0.52 48.27
C VAL A 69 13.96 0.35 46.81
N VAL A 70 15.06 -0.36 46.51
CA VAL A 70 15.50 -0.58 45.12
C VAL A 70 14.47 -1.38 44.33
N THR A 71 13.93 -2.46 44.90
CA THR A 71 12.95 -3.31 44.19
C THR A 71 11.64 -2.57 43.90
N THR A 72 11.13 -1.75 44.83
CA THR A 72 9.93 -0.94 44.59
C THR A 72 10.16 0.15 43.53
N VAL A 73 11.28 0.87 43.57
CA VAL A 73 11.62 1.88 42.55
C VAL A 73 11.73 1.24 41.17
N VAL A 74 12.41 0.09 41.08
CA VAL A 74 12.59 -0.69 39.85
C VAL A 74 11.25 -1.21 39.32
N ALA A 75 10.38 -1.72 40.20
CA ALA A 75 9.03 -2.18 39.82
C ALA A 75 8.14 -1.05 39.30
N MET A 76 8.18 0.14 39.92
CA MET A 76 7.43 1.31 39.44
C MET A 76 7.96 1.80 38.08
N ALA A 77 9.29 1.87 37.91
CA ALA A 77 9.91 2.25 36.65
C ALA A 77 9.54 1.27 35.51
N ALA A 78 9.51 -0.03 35.82
CA ALA A 78 9.07 -1.07 34.89
C ALA A 78 7.62 -0.87 34.44
N LEU A 79 6.72 -0.62 35.39
CA LEU A 79 5.30 -0.40 35.12
C LEU A 79 5.09 0.83 34.23
N ILE A 80 5.75 1.96 34.55
CA ILE A 80 5.64 3.20 33.78
C ILE A 80 6.20 3.01 32.37
N SER A 81 7.36 2.36 32.24
CA SER A 81 7.98 2.13 30.93
C SER A 81 7.13 1.21 30.05
N LEU A 82 6.58 0.13 30.63
CA LEU A 82 5.68 -0.80 29.94
C LEU A 82 4.38 -0.11 29.51
N ALA A 83 3.77 0.69 30.41
CA ALA A 83 2.58 1.45 30.10
C ALA A 83 2.82 2.43 28.94
N THR A 84 3.93 3.17 28.99
CA THR A 84 4.29 4.14 27.95
C THR A 84 4.54 3.47 26.60
N ALA A 85 5.24 2.33 26.58
CA ALA A 85 5.48 1.56 25.36
C ALA A 85 4.17 1.06 24.73
N VAL A 86 3.25 0.52 25.54
CA VAL A 86 1.94 0.04 25.07
C VAL A 86 1.07 1.20 24.55
N LEU A 87 1.05 2.33 25.26
CA LEU A 87 0.28 3.51 24.88
C LEU A 87 0.77 4.09 23.54
N LEU A 88 2.08 4.31 23.38
CA LEU A 88 2.66 4.78 22.12
C LEU A 88 2.40 3.77 20.99
N GLY A 89 2.57 2.48 21.26
CA GLY A 89 2.33 1.42 20.28
C GLY A 89 0.89 1.42 19.78
N ARG A 90 -0.09 1.52 20.68
CA ARG A 90 -1.51 1.61 20.31
C ARG A 90 -1.85 2.89 19.57
N TRP A 91 -1.33 4.04 20.02
CA TRP A 91 -1.56 5.34 19.38
C TRP A 91 -1.07 5.35 17.92
N VAL A 92 0.11 4.79 17.64
CA VAL A 92 0.64 4.69 16.27
C VAL A 92 -0.18 3.68 15.43
N ALA A 93 -0.60 2.55 16.02
CA ALA A 93 -1.32 1.48 15.31
C ALA A 93 -2.74 1.89 14.90
N ASP A 94 -3.47 2.55 15.79
CA ASP A 94 -4.84 2.99 15.51
C ASP A 94 -4.85 4.02 14.36
N ARG A 95 -3.79 4.86 14.27
CA ARG A 95 -3.66 5.90 13.24
C ARG A 95 -3.09 5.40 11.91
N SER A 96 -2.25 4.36 11.90
CA SER A 96 -1.82 3.72 10.64
C SER A 96 -2.97 2.98 9.95
N ARG A 97 -3.97 2.54 10.72
CA ARG A 97 -5.18 1.88 10.23
C ARG A 97 -6.04 2.83 9.39
N GLU A 98 -6.11 4.11 9.75
CA GLU A 98 -6.78 5.15 8.96
C GLU A 98 -6.13 5.31 7.58
N LEU A 99 -4.80 5.35 7.50
CA LEU A 99 -4.09 5.44 6.22
C LEU A 99 -4.26 4.17 5.36
N THR A 100 -4.25 3.00 5.99
CA THR A 100 -4.47 1.72 5.29
C THR A 100 -5.90 1.62 4.73
N LEU A 101 -6.89 2.13 5.47
CA LEU A 101 -8.28 2.19 5.01
C LEU A 101 -8.41 3.17 3.84
N ALA A 102 -7.77 4.34 3.89
CA ALA A 102 -7.75 5.30 2.79
C ALA A 102 -7.08 4.73 1.51
N THR A 103 -6.03 3.94 1.64
CA THR A 103 -5.39 3.25 0.50
C THR A 103 -6.25 2.12 -0.04
N ARG A 104 -7.01 1.40 0.80
CA ARG A 104 -7.96 0.38 0.32
C ARG A 104 -9.12 1.00 -0.46
N SER A 105 -9.66 2.13 -0.02
CA SER A 105 -10.70 2.84 -0.80
C SER A 105 -10.19 3.37 -2.14
N PHE A 106 -8.89 3.64 -2.28
CA PHE A 106 -8.26 3.94 -3.57
C PHE A 106 -8.18 2.72 -4.50
N GLY A 107 -7.94 1.52 -3.94
CA GLY A 107 -7.88 0.27 -4.70
C GLY A 107 -9.19 -0.11 -5.41
N ASP A 108 -10.33 0.29 -4.85
CA ASP A 108 -11.66 0.02 -5.40
C ASP A 108 -12.10 1.03 -6.50
N GLY A 109 -11.21 1.93 -6.92
CA GLY A 109 -11.43 2.83 -8.07
C GLY A 109 -11.85 4.26 -7.70
N GLY A 110 -11.80 4.64 -6.42
CA GLY A 110 -12.05 6.01 -5.96
C GLY A 110 -10.79 6.89 -5.94
N THR A 111 -10.99 8.21 -5.87
CA THR A 111 -9.91 9.20 -5.68
C THR A 111 -9.34 9.07 -4.26
N PHE A 112 -8.01 9.05 -4.13
CA PHE A 112 -7.36 9.01 -2.83
C PHE A 112 -7.54 10.34 -2.08
N ALA A 113 -8.24 10.30 -0.95
CA ALA A 113 -8.32 11.41 -0.01
C ALA A 113 -7.40 11.14 1.18
N ALA A 114 -6.34 11.95 1.34
CA ALA A 114 -5.44 11.82 2.48
C ALA A 114 -6.16 12.18 3.79
N PRO A 115 -6.07 11.35 4.85
CA PRO A 115 -6.60 11.70 6.16
C PRO A 115 -5.95 12.98 6.72
N ALA A 116 -6.75 13.86 7.32
CA ALA A 116 -6.27 15.06 7.99
C ALA A 116 -5.62 14.69 9.34
N GLY A 117 -4.34 15.08 9.53
CA GLY A 117 -3.61 14.84 10.78
C GLY A 117 -2.59 13.69 10.72
N GLN A 118 -1.64 13.76 9.78
CA GLN A 118 -0.57 12.75 9.68
C GLN A 118 0.41 12.87 10.86
N PRO A 119 0.70 11.78 11.59
CA PRO A 119 1.44 11.83 12.86
C PRO A 119 2.94 12.07 12.70
N THR A 120 3.52 11.79 11.51
CA THR A 120 4.93 11.97 11.23
C THR A 120 5.15 12.61 9.86
N ALA A 121 6.28 13.30 9.69
CA ALA A 121 6.65 13.92 8.42
C ALA A 121 6.72 12.91 7.27
N GLU A 122 7.18 11.68 7.56
CA GLU A 122 7.28 10.61 6.56
C GLU A 122 5.92 10.08 6.10
N LEU A 123 4.97 9.88 7.02
CA LEU A 123 3.60 9.53 6.64
C LEU A 123 2.96 10.65 5.82
N ALA A 124 3.31 11.90 6.11
CA ALA A 124 2.83 13.03 5.35
C ALA A 124 3.42 13.13 3.94
N ALA A 125 4.71 12.82 3.79
CA ALA A 125 5.35 12.71 2.49
C ALA A 125 4.72 11.61 1.64
N LEU A 126 4.53 10.42 2.23
CA LEU A 126 3.88 9.30 1.55
C LEU A 126 2.44 9.61 1.14
N ALA A 127 1.66 10.27 2.00
CA ALA A 127 0.28 10.67 1.68
C ALA A 127 0.23 11.65 0.49
N ARG A 128 1.17 12.61 0.42
CA ARG A 128 1.29 13.54 -0.72
C ARG A 128 1.66 12.81 -2.01
N GLU A 129 2.59 11.86 -1.93
CA GLU A 129 3.02 11.07 -3.09
C GLU A 129 1.89 10.17 -3.64
N LEU A 130 1.13 9.54 -2.74
CA LEU A 130 -0.07 8.77 -3.11
C LEU A 130 -1.15 9.66 -3.73
N ALA A 131 -1.40 10.86 -3.18
CA ALA A 131 -2.34 11.81 -3.75
C ALA A 131 -1.92 12.26 -5.16
N ALA A 132 -0.64 12.57 -5.37
CA ALA A 132 -0.11 12.92 -6.70
C ALA A 132 -0.26 11.76 -7.70
N THR A 133 0.00 10.54 -7.25
CA THR A 133 -0.16 9.33 -8.08
C THR A 133 -1.63 9.08 -8.44
N SER A 134 -2.55 9.27 -7.50
CA SER A 134 -4.00 9.17 -7.74
C SER A 134 -4.45 10.18 -8.80
N ALA A 135 -4.05 11.44 -8.67
CA ALA A 135 -4.39 12.48 -9.65
C ALA A 135 -3.85 12.15 -11.05
N LYS A 136 -2.63 11.63 -11.14
CA LYS A 136 -2.05 11.18 -12.40
C LYS A 136 -2.83 10.02 -13.02
N LEU A 137 -3.24 9.05 -12.21
CA LEU A 137 -4.01 7.89 -12.69
C LEU A 137 -5.39 8.31 -13.19
N ASP A 138 -6.07 9.21 -12.49
CA ASP A 138 -7.37 9.73 -12.93
C ASP A 138 -7.26 10.48 -14.27
N SER A 139 -6.22 11.31 -14.43
CA SER A 139 -5.96 11.97 -15.72
C SER A 139 -5.67 10.99 -16.86
N SER A 140 -5.04 9.84 -16.56
CA SER A 140 -4.77 8.80 -17.55
C SER A 140 -6.05 8.08 -17.97
N ARG A 141 -6.93 7.77 -17.02
CA ARG A 141 -8.24 7.14 -17.28
C ARG A 141 -9.13 8.05 -18.12
N GLU A 142 -9.11 9.36 -17.85
CA GLU A 142 -9.88 10.32 -18.64
C GLU A 142 -9.38 10.40 -20.09
N ARG A 143 -8.05 10.41 -20.30
CA ARG A 143 -7.46 10.34 -21.65
C ARG A 143 -7.82 9.05 -22.37
N GLU A 144 -7.78 7.91 -21.69
CA GLU A 144 -8.16 6.62 -22.26
C GLU A 144 -9.63 6.60 -22.70
N ARG A 145 -10.54 7.11 -21.84
CA ARG A 145 -11.96 7.24 -22.18
C ARG A 145 -12.19 8.18 -23.36
N ALA A 146 -11.46 9.29 -23.44
CA ALA A 146 -11.54 10.20 -24.56
C ALA A 146 -11.10 9.51 -25.87
N LEU A 147 -9.98 8.78 -25.84
CA LEU A 147 -9.49 8.01 -27.00
C LEU A 147 -10.46 6.92 -27.44
N GLU A 148 -11.04 6.16 -26.51
CA GLU A 148 -12.05 5.15 -26.81
C GLU A 148 -13.32 5.79 -27.40
N THR A 149 -13.73 6.96 -26.91
CA THR A 149 -14.87 7.70 -27.46
C THR A 149 -14.58 8.15 -28.89
N SER A 150 -13.43 8.80 -29.13
CA SER A 150 -13.01 9.21 -30.47
C SER A 150 -12.86 8.02 -31.43
N ARG A 151 -12.37 6.87 -30.94
CA ARG A 151 -12.28 5.64 -31.73
C ARG A 151 -13.66 5.13 -32.14
N ARG A 152 -14.62 5.10 -31.21
CA ARG A 152 -16.00 4.67 -31.49
C ARG A 152 -16.68 5.62 -32.48
N GLU A 153 -16.50 6.92 -32.30
CA GLU A 153 -17.01 7.94 -33.23
C GLU A 153 -16.40 7.79 -34.61
N LEU A 154 -15.08 7.60 -34.71
CA LEU A 154 -14.39 7.38 -35.98
C LEU A 154 -14.92 6.12 -36.69
N VAL A 155 -15.06 5.01 -35.98
CA VAL A 155 -15.59 3.76 -36.55
C VAL A 155 -17.04 3.93 -37.01
N ALA A 156 -17.87 4.61 -36.22
CA ALA A 156 -19.26 4.90 -36.58
C ALA A 156 -19.34 5.78 -37.83
N TRP A 157 -18.48 6.82 -37.91
CA TRP A 157 -18.39 7.71 -39.06
C TRP A 157 -17.96 6.98 -40.33
N ILE A 158 -16.86 6.19 -40.27
CA ILE A 158 -16.39 5.37 -41.40
C ILE A 158 -17.48 4.40 -41.85
N SER A 159 -18.17 3.74 -40.92
CA SER A 159 -19.22 2.76 -41.25
C SER A 159 -20.42 3.41 -41.93
N HIS A 160 -20.79 4.63 -41.52
CA HIS A 160 -21.86 5.39 -42.15
C HIS A 160 -21.49 5.80 -43.57
N ASP A 161 -20.29 6.35 -43.75
CA ASP A 161 -19.82 6.85 -45.05
C ASP A 161 -19.60 5.73 -46.07
N LEU A 162 -19.18 4.54 -45.64
CA LEU A 162 -19.04 3.37 -46.51
C LEU A 162 -20.35 2.66 -46.84
N ARG A 163 -21.37 2.77 -45.97
CA ARG A 163 -22.67 2.09 -46.18
C ARG A 163 -23.40 2.63 -47.41
N THR A 164 -23.38 3.93 -47.62
CA THR A 164 -24.06 4.59 -48.74
C THR A 164 -23.54 4.13 -50.12
N PRO A 165 -22.23 4.18 -50.41
CA PRO A 165 -21.70 3.71 -51.69
C PRO A 165 -21.86 2.19 -51.84
N LEU A 166 -21.69 1.40 -50.77
CA LEU A 166 -21.93 -0.05 -50.82
C LEU A 166 -23.40 -0.39 -51.14
N ALA A 167 -24.36 0.34 -50.59
CA ALA A 167 -25.77 0.18 -50.93
C ALA A 167 -26.04 0.55 -52.40
N GLY A 168 -25.40 1.62 -52.90
CA GLY A 168 -25.46 2.00 -54.31
C GLY A 168 -24.88 0.94 -55.26
N LEU A 169 -23.70 0.40 -54.93
CA LEU A 169 -23.08 -0.71 -55.65
C LEU A 169 -23.97 -1.95 -55.66
N ARG A 170 -24.57 -2.30 -54.52
CA ARG A 170 -25.50 -3.42 -54.39
C ARG A 170 -26.75 -3.22 -55.26
N ALA A 171 -27.37 -2.05 -55.22
CA ALA A 171 -28.55 -1.76 -56.04
C ALA A 171 -28.24 -1.81 -57.55
N MET A 172 -27.06 -1.34 -57.97
CA MET A 172 -26.60 -1.45 -59.36
C MET A 172 -26.34 -2.90 -59.79
N ALA A 173 -25.84 -3.74 -58.87
CA ALA A 173 -25.64 -5.18 -59.12
C ALA A 173 -26.97 -5.93 -59.23
N GLU A 174 -27.91 -5.70 -58.31
CA GLU A 174 -29.25 -6.31 -58.33
C GLU A 174 -30.01 -5.94 -59.63
N ALA A 175 -29.93 -4.68 -60.07
CA ALA A 175 -30.55 -4.24 -61.33
C ALA A 175 -29.95 -4.90 -62.59
N LEU A 176 -28.67 -5.29 -62.54
CA LEU A 176 -28.01 -6.06 -63.61
C LEU A 176 -28.45 -7.53 -63.59
N GLU A 177 -28.57 -8.13 -62.42
CA GLU A 177 -29.02 -9.53 -62.25
C GLU A 177 -30.48 -9.73 -62.68
N ASP A 178 -31.37 -8.80 -62.34
CA ASP A 178 -32.80 -8.88 -62.66
C ASP A 178 -33.12 -8.57 -64.14
N GLY A 179 -32.11 -8.26 -64.96
CA GLY A 179 -32.29 -7.90 -66.38
C GLY A 179 -33.01 -6.56 -66.60
N MET A 180 -33.20 -5.76 -65.55
CA MET A 180 -33.85 -4.44 -65.61
C MET A 180 -32.94 -3.34 -66.21
N ALA A 181 -31.66 -3.62 -66.38
CA ALA A 181 -30.69 -2.69 -66.98
C ALA A 181 -30.77 -2.68 -68.51
N ALA A 182 -31.41 -1.65 -69.08
CA ALA A 182 -31.48 -1.44 -70.54
C ALA A 182 -30.10 -1.24 -71.22
N ASP A 183 -29.08 -0.81 -70.46
CA ASP A 183 -27.69 -0.68 -70.91
C ASP A 183 -26.75 -1.20 -69.82
N SER A 184 -26.47 -2.50 -69.85
CA SER A 184 -25.59 -3.18 -68.89
C SER A 184 -24.18 -2.59 -68.86
N GLY A 185 -23.69 -2.11 -70.00
CA GLY A 185 -22.36 -1.50 -70.14
C GLY A 185 -22.21 -0.18 -69.40
N ARG A 186 -23.31 0.55 -69.19
CA ARG A 186 -23.34 1.78 -68.39
C ARG A 186 -23.24 1.50 -66.89
N TYR A 187 -23.99 0.52 -66.37
CA TYR A 187 -23.97 0.15 -64.95
C TYR A 187 -22.60 -0.39 -64.51
N LEU A 188 -21.96 -1.25 -65.31
CA LEU A 188 -20.59 -1.72 -65.03
C LEU A 188 -19.57 -0.57 -64.95
N ARG A 189 -19.71 0.43 -65.82
CA ARG A 189 -18.84 1.61 -65.82
C ARG A 189 -19.05 2.46 -64.57
N GLN A 190 -20.29 2.59 -64.12
CA GLN A 190 -20.67 3.35 -62.93
C GLN A 190 -20.21 2.65 -61.64
N ILE A 191 -20.31 1.32 -61.56
CA ILE A 191 -19.72 0.51 -60.49
C ILE A 191 -18.20 0.73 -60.42
N ARG A 192 -17.51 0.68 -61.57
CA ARG A 192 -16.06 0.91 -61.61
C ARG A 192 -15.67 2.30 -61.11
N VAL A 193 -16.40 3.34 -61.53
CA VAL A 193 -16.17 4.73 -61.07
C VAL A 193 -16.38 4.86 -59.56
N GLU A 194 -17.43 4.24 -59.01
CA GLU A 194 -17.72 4.32 -57.58
C GLU A 194 -16.66 3.57 -56.74
N VAL A 195 -16.17 2.41 -57.21
CA VAL A 195 -15.06 1.70 -56.58
C VAL A 195 -13.75 2.49 -56.64
N GLU A 196 -13.43 3.10 -57.79
CA GLU A 196 -12.24 3.95 -57.95
C GLU A 196 -12.29 5.14 -56.98
N ARG A 197 -13.48 5.72 -56.79
CA ARG A 197 -13.73 6.84 -55.87
C ARG A 197 -13.62 6.45 -54.39
N MET A 198 -13.92 5.22 -54.02
CA MET A 198 -13.73 4.71 -52.65
C MET A 198 -12.27 4.39 -52.33
N ASN A 199 -11.44 4.16 -53.35
CA ASN A 199 -10.03 3.76 -53.21
C ASN A 199 -9.04 4.94 -53.34
N SER A 200 -9.54 6.12 -53.73
CA SER A 200 -8.78 7.38 -53.85
C SER A 200 -8.91 8.25 -52.60
#